data_AF-A0A521A8W2-F1
#
_entry.id   AF-A0A521A8W2-F1
#
_cell.length_a   1.000
_cell.length_b   1.000
_cell.length_c   1.000
_cell.angle_alpha   90.00
_cell.angle_beta   90.00
_cell.angle_gamma   90.00
#
_symmetry.space_group_name_H-M   'P 1'
#
loop_
_entity.id
_entity.type
_entity.pdbx_description
1 polymer ?
#
loop_
_entity_poly.entity_id
_entity_poly.type
_entity_poly.pdbx_seq_one_letter_code
_entity_poly.pdbx_strand_id
1 'polypeptide(L)'
;LISIPTEEININPDFEYYDIQSDFLNPFEADDYNAIKETVKTSLLLKVENSELKSNAKNRLISELSKFYILTNSLGWTLQYNETPIDGIEDFQILKY
;
A
#
# COMPACT_ATOMS: atom_id res chain seq x y z
N LEU A 1 -10.61 3.32 -15.64
CA LEU A 1 -9.32 3.37 -14.90
C LEU A 1 -8.24 3.20 -15.95
N ILE A 2 -7.42 4.21 -16.21
CA ILE A 2 -6.51 4.25 -17.39
C ILE A 2 -5.11 3.69 -17.05
N SER A 3 -4.80 3.47 -15.77
CA SER A 3 -3.51 2.94 -15.31
C SER A 3 -3.65 2.09 -14.04
N ILE A 4 -2.68 1.22 -13.82
CA ILE A 4 -2.50 0.52 -12.54
C ILE A 4 -2.07 1.53 -11.47
N PRO A 5 -2.68 1.52 -10.27
CA PRO A 5 -2.28 2.42 -9.20
C PRO A 5 -0.93 2.00 -8.61
N THR A 6 -0.17 2.98 -8.13
CA THR A 6 1.01 2.72 -7.28
C THR A 6 0.57 2.11 -5.95
N GLU A 7 1.50 1.46 -5.25
CA GLU A 7 1.24 0.93 -3.93
C GLU A 7 0.83 2.03 -2.93
N GLU A 8 -0.16 1.73 -2.10
CA GLU A 8 -0.63 2.60 -1.03
C GLU A 8 0.07 2.22 0.28
N ILE A 9 0.62 3.21 1.00
CA ILE A 9 1.28 3.02 2.30
C ILE A 9 0.49 3.77 3.36
N ASN A 10 -0.13 3.02 4.27
CA ASN A 10 -0.90 3.56 5.38
C ASN A 10 -0.25 3.19 6.73
N ILE A 11 0.27 4.20 7.44
CA ILE A 11 0.78 4.04 8.81
C ILE A 11 -0.34 4.44 9.76
N ASN A 12 -0.85 3.46 10.51
CA ASN A 12 -1.94 3.66 11.44
C ASN A 12 -1.56 3.26 12.86
N PRO A 13 -2.14 3.90 13.88
CA PRO A 13 -3.01 5.07 13.78
C PRO A 13 -2.22 6.38 13.57
N ASP A 14 -2.85 7.38 12.96
CA ASP A 14 -2.31 8.74 12.87
C ASP A 14 -3.10 9.66 13.81
N PHE A 15 -2.58 9.89 15.01
CA PHE A 15 -3.22 10.71 16.05
C PHE A 15 -2.51 12.06 16.21
N GLU A 16 -3.23 13.11 16.55
CA GLU A 16 -2.66 14.36 17.06
C GLU A 16 -2.97 14.48 18.56
N TYR A 17 -1.93 14.76 19.34
CA TYR A 17 -2.06 15.02 20.76
C TYR A 17 -2.34 16.52 20.94
N TYR A 18 -3.51 16.87 21.48
CA TYR A 18 -3.90 18.26 21.75
C TYR A 18 -3.76 18.63 23.24
N ASP A 19 -4.02 17.66 24.11
CA ASP A 19 -3.88 17.80 25.56
C ASP A 19 -3.46 16.45 26.12
N ILE A 20 -2.58 16.48 27.11
CA ILE A 20 -2.06 15.29 27.78
C ILE A 20 -2.20 15.50 29.27
N GLN A 21 -3.13 14.77 29.87
CA GLN A 21 -3.21 14.69 31.32
C GLN A 21 -2.10 13.77 31.80
N SER A 22 -1.05 14.37 32.35
CA SER A 22 0.12 13.67 32.81
C SER A 22 0.23 13.73 34.34
N ASP A 23 0.77 12.68 34.96
CA ASP A 23 1.09 12.71 36.39
C ASP A 23 2.20 13.74 36.65
N PHE A 24 2.26 14.26 37.88
CA PHE A 24 3.19 15.32 38.32
C PHE A 24 4.67 15.14 37.92
N LEU A 25 5.11 13.91 37.61
CA LEU A 25 6.49 13.57 37.28
C LEU A 25 6.78 13.45 35.78
N ASN A 26 5.81 13.71 34.89
CA ASN A 26 6.02 13.65 33.45
C ASN A 26 6.26 15.06 32.87
N PRO A 27 7.46 15.36 32.34
CA PRO A 27 7.76 16.66 31.74
C PRO A 27 7.36 16.77 30.26
N PHE A 28 6.83 15.70 29.64
CA PHE A 28 6.50 15.70 28.22
C PHE A 28 5.15 16.37 27.96
N GLU A 29 5.16 17.31 27.02
CA GLU A 29 3.98 18.06 26.56
C GLU A 29 3.42 17.47 25.26
N ALA A 30 2.19 17.84 24.90
CA ALA A 30 1.53 17.37 23.66
C ALA A 30 2.41 17.51 22.40
N ASP A 31 3.16 18.61 22.30
CA ASP A 31 4.09 18.87 21.20
C ASP A 31 5.23 17.84 21.13
N ASP A 32 5.75 17.37 22.28
CA ASP A 32 6.81 16.36 22.31
C ASP A 32 6.30 15.02 21.76
N TYR A 33 5.07 14.63 22.09
CA TYR A 33 4.46 13.40 21.57
C TYR A 33 4.21 13.50 20.06
N ASN A 34 3.75 14.67 19.58
CA ASN A 34 3.61 14.92 18.15
C ASN A 34 4.97 14.87 17.43
N ALA A 35 6.03 15.43 18.02
CA ALA A 35 7.38 15.37 17.45
C ALA A 35 7.95 13.94 17.40
N ILE A 36 7.72 13.14 18.45
CA ILE A 36 8.08 11.71 18.47
C ILE A 36 7.30 10.96 17.38
N LYS A 37 5.99 11.20 17.26
CA LYS A 37 5.15 10.57 16.23
C LYS A 37 5.70 10.83 14.83
N GLU A 38 6.00 12.08 14.50
CA GLU A 38 6.54 12.43 13.18
C GLU A 38 7.90 11.79 12.92
N THR A 39 8.76 11.71 13.94
CA THR A 39 10.06 11.03 13.84
C THR A 39 9.89 9.53 13.58
N VAL A 40 8.99 8.88 14.30
CA VAL A 40 8.68 7.45 14.12
C VAL A 40 8.07 7.20 12.74
N LYS A 41 7.09 8.02 12.32
CA LYS A 41 6.45 7.93 11.01
C LYS A 41 7.47 8.06 9.88
N THR A 42 8.37 9.03 9.97
CA THR A 42 9.46 9.20 9.01
C THR A 42 10.39 7.99 8.97
N SER A 43 10.79 7.47 10.14
CA SER A 43 11.62 6.26 10.24
C SER A 43 10.95 5.03 9.63
N LEU A 44 9.64 4.87 9.86
CA LEU A 44 8.85 3.78 9.28
C LEU A 44 8.76 3.91 7.76
N LEU A 45 8.50 5.11 7.22
CA LEU A 45 8.49 5.33 5.77
C LEU A 45 9.84 4.98 5.14
N LEU A 46 10.95 5.44 5.72
CA LEU A 46 12.29 5.08 5.25
C LEU A 46 12.53 3.56 5.28
N LYS A 47 12.04 2.86 6.31
CA LYS A 47 12.12 1.40 6.37
C LYS A 47 11.28 0.74 5.28
N VAL A 48 10.08 1.26 5.00
CA VAL A 48 9.22 0.74 3.93
C VAL A 48 9.89 0.90 2.57
N GLU A 49 10.46 2.07 2.28
CA GLU A 49 11.20 2.35 1.03
C GLU A 49 12.38 1.38 0.83
N ASN A 50 13.08 1.03 1.92
CA ASN A 50 14.22 0.11 1.88
C ASN A 50 13.84 -1.36 2.09
N SER A 51 12.54 -1.69 2.13
CA SER A 51 12.05 -3.06 2.35
C SER A 51 11.48 -3.68 1.08
N GLU A 52 11.18 -4.97 1.16
CA GLU A 52 10.49 -5.70 0.09
C GLU A 52 8.96 -5.45 0.07
N LEU A 53 8.41 -4.59 0.93
CA LEU A 53 6.96 -4.41 1.01
C LEU A 53 6.36 -3.89 -0.30
N LYS A 54 7.06 -2.98 -1.00
CA LYS A 54 6.62 -2.43 -2.28
C LYS A 54 6.64 -3.47 -3.40
N SER A 55 7.71 -4.25 -3.51
CA SER A 55 7.79 -5.34 -4.49
C SER A 55 6.78 -6.43 -4.19
N ASN A 56 6.58 -6.77 -2.91
CA ASN A 56 5.58 -7.74 -2.49
C ASN A 56 4.15 -7.26 -2.79
N ALA A 57 3.84 -5.98 -2.63
CA ALA A 57 2.54 -5.41 -3.01
C ALA A 57 2.29 -5.56 -4.52
N LYS A 58 3.29 -5.27 -5.37
CA LYS A 58 3.22 -5.47 -6.82
C LYS A 58 3.01 -6.96 -7.17
N ASN A 59 3.78 -7.85 -6.56
CA ASN A 59 3.63 -9.30 -6.78
C ASN A 59 2.24 -9.81 -6.37
N ARG A 60 1.69 -9.31 -5.27
CA ARG A 60 0.32 -9.64 -4.83
C ARG A 60 -0.72 -9.17 -5.83
N LEU A 61 -0.59 -7.96 -6.37
CA LEU A 61 -1.50 -7.47 -7.42
C LEU A 61 -1.52 -8.42 -8.62
N ILE A 62 -0.35 -8.80 -9.14
CA ILE A 62 -0.25 -9.74 -10.27
C ILE A 62 -0.90 -11.09 -9.93
N SER A 63 -0.69 -11.59 -8.70
CA SER A 63 -1.31 -12.84 -8.24
C SER A 63 -2.84 -12.74 -8.20
N GLU A 64 -3.40 -11.66 -7.66
CA GLU A 64 -4.86 -11.48 -7.62
C GLU A 64 -5.45 -11.30 -9.02
N LEU A 65 -4.80 -10.53 -9.89
CA LEU A 65 -5.22 -10.38 -11.29
C LEU A 65 -5.18 -11.71 -12.06
N SER A 66 -4.19 -12.55 -11.79
CA SER A 66 -4.11 -13.91 -12.35
C SER A 66 -5.29 -14.78 -11.92
N LYS A 67 -5.72 -14.66 -10.65
CA LYS A 67 -6.93 -15.36 -10.16
C LYS A 67 -8.19 -14.85 -10.85
N PHE A 68 -8.31 -13.54 -11.06
CA PHE A 68 -9.42 -12.97 -11.84
C PHE A 68 -9.45 -13.52 -13.26
N TYR A 69 -8.32 -13.55 -13.96
CA TYR A 69 -8.23 -14.14 -15.30
C TYR A 69 -8.71 -15.59 -15.33
N ILE A 70 -8.19 -16.44 -14.43
CA ILE A 70 -8.58 -17.86 -14.35
C ILE A 70 -10.09 -18.00 -14.13
N LEU A 71 -10.64 -17.22 -13.20
CA LEU A 71 -12.07 -17.22 -12.91
C LEU A 71 -12.88 -16.78 -14.13
N THR A 72 -12.54 -15.66 -14.75
CA THR A 72 -13.29 -15.13 -15.90
C THR A 72 -13.26 -16.09 -17.10
N ASN A 73 -12.11 -16.70 -17.39
CA ASN A 73 -12.00 -17.69 -18.46
C ASN A 73 -12.82 -18.95 -18.18
N SER A 74 -12.87 -19.40 -16.91
CA SER A 74 -13.71 -20.54 -16.53
C SER A 74 -15.21 -20.29 -16.77
N LEU A 75 -15.62 -19.02 -16.80
CA LEU A 75 -16.98 -18.57 -17.11
C LEU A 75 -17.19 -18.24 -18.59
N GLY A 76 -16.17 -18.43 -19.45
CA GLY A 76 -16.21 -18.10 -20.88
C GLY A 76 -16.12 -16.61 -21.19
N TRP A 77 -15.70 -15.78 -20.23
CA TRP A 77 -15.53 -14.34 -20.42
C TRP A 77 -14.10 -14.01 -20.80
N THR A 78 -13.94 -13.04 -21.71
CA THR A 78 -12.63 -12.50 -22.11
C THR A 78 -12.26 -11.33 -21.21
N LEU A 79 -11.11 -11.41 -20.55
CA LEU A 79 -10.55 -10.29 -19.80
C LEU A 79 -9.82 -9.33 -20.76
N GLN A 80 -10.05 -8.03 -20.61
CA GLN A 80 -9.39 -7.00 -21.42
C GLN A 80 -8.86 -5.88 -20.52
N TYR A 81 -7.67 -5.37 -20.82
CA TYR A 81 -7.07 -4.20 -20.19
C TYR A 81 -6.70 -3.18 -21.28
N ASN A 82 -7.20 -1.94 -21.15
CA ASN A 82 -6.96 -0.88 -22.15
C ASN A 82 -7.17 -1.36 -23.59
N GLU A 83 -8.32 -1.98 -23.86
CA GLU A 83 -8.71 -2.54 -25.18
C GLU A 83 -7.80 -3.67 -25.68
N THR A 84 -6.87 -4.14 -24.86
CA THR A 84 -5.97 -5.26 -25.16
C THR A 84 -6.48 -6.51 -24.45
N PRO A 85 -6.78 -7.60 -25.17
CA PRO A 85 -7.12 -8.88 -24.56
C PRO A 85 -5.96 -9.41 -23.70
N ILE A 86 -6.30 -10.02 -22.56
CA ILE A 86 -5.38 -10.81 -21.75
C ILE A 86 -5.63 -12.26 -22.12
N ASP A 87 -4.67 -12.89 -22.78
CA ASP A 87 -4.77 -14.27 -23.28
C ASP A 87 -4.00 -15.26 -22.40
N GLY A 88 -3.06 -14.77 -21.57
CA GLY A 88 -2.31 -15.57 -20.61
C GLY A 88 -1.94 -14.80 -19.34
N ILE A 89 -1.42 -15.52 -18.34
CA ILE A 89 -0.93 -14.92 -17.09
C ILE A 89 0.32 -14.06 -17.36
N GLU A 90 1.10 -14.44 -18.36
CA GLU A 90 2.30 -13.74 -18.81
C GLU A 90 1.98 -12.33 -19.31
N ASP A 91 0.78 -12.09 -19.84
CA ASP A 91 0.35 -10.79 -20.35
C ASP A 91 0.19 -9.74 -19.24
N PHE A 92 0.08 -10.17 -17.97
CA PHE A 92 0.13 -9.23 -16.84
C PHE A 92 1.51 -8.59 -16.66
N GLN A 93 2.57 -9.08 -17.33
CA GLN A 93 3.86 -8.38 -17.40
C GLN A 93 3.78 -7.09 -18.24
N ILE A 94 2.75 -6.94 -19.08
CA ILE A 94 2.51 -5.74 -19.92
C ILE A 94 1.97 -4.58 -19.07
N LEU A 95 1.52 -4.86 -17.85
CA LEU A 95 1.06 -3.83 -16.91
C LEU A 95 2.21 -2.87 -16.58
N LYS A 96 2.17 -1.68 -17.19
CA LYS A 96 3.08 -0.58 -16.87
C LYS A 96 2.71 -0.01 -15.51
N TYR A 97 3.68 0.00 -14.59
CA TYR A 97 3.64 0.69 -13.30
C TYR A 97 4.10 2.14 -13.45
#